data_AF-X1MH11-F1
#
_entry.id   AF-X1MH11-F1
#
_cell.length_a   1.000
_cell.length_b   1.000
_cell.length_c   1.000
_cell.angle_alpha   90.00
_cell.angle_beta   90.00
_cell.angle_gamma   90.00
#
_symmetry.space_group_name_H-M   'P 1'
#
loop_
_entity.id
_entity.type
_entity.pdbx_description
1 polymer ?
#
loop_
_entity_poly.entity_id
_entity_poly.type
_entity_poly.pdbx_seq_one_letter_code
_entity_poly.pdbx_strand_id
1 'polypeptide(L)'
;LPIQDRLPSELDGIPTDVISISSDDTFMKVRLRQSRMPGDSRTKRWRPAPGGVSVGHYLLQGAGTLGGWVSDSISGEPMLLSCWHVIANMGHCKKGDPVLQPAVLDGGKLPDDIIAYLDRWIDVEMIVLTQNVNDARQRLRELLERKSQVPVNNVDAAVARPISDTVVSNEILGIGDVHWSGGSDRETLTELGTQVAKSGRTTGVTHGRINLTDLDIFVQYPIGIALFVDQIGVKSV
;
A
#
# COMPACT_ATOMS: atom_id res chain seq x y z
N LEU A 1 10.28 17.58 27.44
CA LEU A 1 9.68 18.47 26.43
C LEU A 1 9.37 19.83 27.07
N PRO A 2 9.77 20.96 26.43
CA PRO A 2 9.29 22.30 26.74
C PRO A 2 7.76 22.34 26.86
N ILE A 3 7.19 23.23 27.69
CA ILE A 3 5.73 23.29 27.93
C ILE A 3 4.94 23.44 26.62
N GLN A 4 5.43 24.25 25.69
CA GLN A 4 4.80 24.46 24.38
C GLN A 4 4.78 23.22 23.48
N ASP A 5 5.62 22.20 23.76
CA ASP A 5 5.72 20.98 22.96
C ASP A 5 4.99 19.80 23.63
N ARG A 6 4.29 20.03 24.75
CA ARG A 6 3.51 19.01 25.44
C ARG A 6 2.06 19.08 24.95
N LEU A 7 1.48 17.93 24.64
CA LEU A 7 0.04 17.82 24.47
C LEU A 7 -0.65 18.17 25.81
N PRO A 8 -1.71 19.00 25.80
CA PRO A 8 -2.49 19.27 27.00
C PRO A 8 -3.13 17.97 27.47
N SER A 9 -3.29 17.78 28.78
CA SER A 9 -3.90 16.56 29.36
C SER A 9 -5.36 16.34 28.94
N GLU A 10 -6.00 17.38 28.38
CA GLU A 10 -7.36 17.34 27.83
C GLU A 10 -7.44 18.19 26.55
N LEU A 11 -8.21 17.74 25.56
CA LEU A 11 -8.62 18.49 24.37
C LEU A 11 -10.15 18.47 24.31
N ASP A 12 -10.78 19.64 24.34
CA ASP A 12 -12.25 19.80 24.34
C ASP A 12 -12.98 18.95 25.40
N GLY A 13 -12.35 18.78 26.58
CA GLY A 13 -12.88 17.98 27.69
C GLY A 13 -12.66 16.48 27.55
N ILE A 14 -11.94 16.03 26.51
CA ILE A 14 -11.56 14.63 26.30
C ILE A 14 -10.13 14.44 26.83
N PRO A 15 -9.90 13.53 27.79
CA PRO A 15 -8.56 13.20 28.28
C PRO A 15 -7.66 12.74 27.13
N THR A 16 -6.45 13.27 27.10
CA THR A 16 -5.42 12.86 26.14
C THR A 16 -4.43 11.90 26.80
N ASP A 17 -3.93 10.96 26.02
CA ASP A 17 -2.81 10.10 26.41
C ASP A 17 -1.74 10.15 25.32
N VAL A 18 -0.48 10.00 25.71
CA VAL A 18 0.68 10.03 24.81
C VAL A 18 1.44 8.73 24.97
N ILE A 19 1.25 7.82 24.01
CA ILE A 19 2.03 6.60 23.92
C ILE A 19 3.29 6.91 23.12
N SER A 20 4.45 6.93 23.78
CA SER A 20 5.73 7.11 23.10
C SER A 20 6.05 5.88 22.25
N ILE A 21 6.11 6.06 20.93
CA ILE A 21 6.63 5.05 20.00
C ILE A 21 8.14 5.24 19.81
N SER A 22 8.86 4.17 19.48
CA SER A 22 10.29 4.28 19.20
C SER A 22 10.51 5.19 17.98
N SER A 23 11.66 5.87 17.90
CA SER A 23 11.98 6.72 16.74
C SER A 23 11.96 5.96 15.41
N ASP A 24 12.23 4.66 15.44
CA ASP A 24 12.22 3.79 14.27
C ASP A 24 10.79 3.45 13.80
N ASP A 25 9.79 3.62 14.66
CA ASP A 25 8.37 3.43 14.36
C ASP A 25 7.69 4.72 13.87
N THR A 26 8.40 5.85 13.86
CA THR A 26 7.80 7.16 13.53
C THR A 26 7.55 7.40 12.03
N PHE A 27 7.97 6.47 11.16
CA PHE A 27 7.74 6.54 9.73
C PHE A 27 7.89 5.15 9.08
N MET A 28 7.14 4.93 8.00
CA MET A 28 7.22 3.70 7.23
C MET A 28 8.13 3.86 6.02
N LYS A 29 8.93 2.84 5.69
CA LYS A 29 9.72 2.81 4.45
C LYS A 29 9.08 1.87 3.44
N VAL A 30 8.68 2.40 2.28
CA VAL A 30 8.28 1.60 1.12
C VAL A 30 9.55 1.00 0.52
N ARG A 31 9.67 -0.32 0.63
CA ARG A 31 10.79 -1.07 0.06
C ARG A 31 10.34 -1.78 -1.21
N LEU A 32 10.63 -1.19 -2.36
CA LEU A 32 10.72 -1.96 -3.59
C LEU A 32 11.88 -2.94 -3.42
N ARG A 33 11.58 -4.24 -3.37
CA ARG A 33 12.64 -5.25 -3.33
C ARG A 33 13.37 -5.21 -4.67
N GLN A 34 14.68 -5.05 -4.60
CA GLN A 34 15.58 -5.04 -5.76
C GLN A 34 16.32 -6.37 -5.95
N SER A 35 16.09 -7.35 -5.06
CA SER A 35 16.65 -8.70 -5.19
C SER A 35 15.56 -9.73 -5.51
N ARG A 36 15.93 -10.66 -6.41
CA ARG A 36 15.18 -11.90 -6.62
C ARG A 36 15.17 -12.72 -5.34
N MET A 37 14.14 -13.55 -5.19
CA MET A 37 14.10 -14.62 -4.20
C MET A 37 14.04 -15.97 -4.93
N PRO A 38 15.17 -16.46 -5.46
CA PRO A 38 15.20 -17.69 -6.25
C PRO A 38 14.63 -18.86 -5.45
N GLY A 39 13.71 -19.62 -6.04
CA GLY A 39 13.10 -20.79 -5.42
C GLY A 39 11.77 -20.53 -4.70
N ASP A 40 11.42 -19.28 -4.40
CA ASP A 40 10.11 -18.96 -3.83
C ASP A 40 9.00 -19.12 -4.88
N SER A 41 8.01 -19.96 -4.57
CA SER A 41 6.80 -20.15 -5.39
C SER A 41 6.10 -18.83 -5.76
N ARG A 42 6.17 -17.80 -4.92
CA ARG A 42 5.53 -16.49 -5.11
C ARG A 42 6.18 -15.64 -6.21
N THR A 43 7.38 -15.99 -6.63
CA THR A 43 8.11 -15.33 -7.73
C THR A 43 7.95 -16.06 -9.08
N LYS A 44 7.31 -17.23 -9.09
CA LYS A 44 7.05 -18.00 -10.30
C LYS A 44 5.86 -17.42 -11.07
N ARG A 45 5.67 -17.91 -12.29
CA ARG A 45 4.51 -17.62 -13.13
C ARG A 45 3.27 -18.37 -12.63
N TRP A 46 2.17 -17.65 -12.44
CA TRP A 46 0.88 -18.14 -11.96
C TRP A 46 -0.23 -17.79 -12.97
N ARG A 47 -1.02 -18.78 -13.40
CA ARG A 47 -2.21 -18.61 -14.25
C ARG A 47 -3.28 -19.63 -13.80
N PRO A 48 -4.39 -19.21 -13.17
CA PRO A 48 -4.69 -17.83 -12.77
C PRO A 48 -3.71 -17.30 -11.72
N ALA A 49 -3.63 -15.97 -11.56
CA ALA A 49 -2.70 -15.32 -10.65
C ALA A 49 -3.39 -14.97 -9.31
N PRO A 50 -3.08 -15.68 -8.20
CA PRO A 50 -3.67 -15.36 -6.89
C PRO A 50 -3.05 -14.10 -6.28
N GLY A 51 -3.75 -13.50 -5.32
CA GLY A 51 -3.17 -12.47 -4.46
C GLY A 51 -1.95 -12.98 -3.69
N GLY A 52 -1.00 -12.10 -3.39
CA GLY A 52 0.22 -12.45 -2.67
C GLY A 52 1.40 -12.92 -3.51
N VAL A 53 1.27 -12.95 -4.84
CA VAL A 53 2.37 -13.28 -5.77
C VAL A 53 3.05 -12.01 -6.33
N SER A 54 4.20 -12.20 -6.96
CA SER A 54 4.95 -11.13 -7.63
C SER A 54 4.15 -10.46 -8.75
N VAL A 55 4.14 -9.13 -8.76
CA VAL A 55 3.60 -8.31 -9.85
C VAL A 55 4.39 -7.00 -9.96
N GLY A 56 4.38 -6.37 -11.13
CA GLY A 56 4.94 -5.05 -11.29
C GLY A 56 4.64 -4.44 -12.65
N HIS A 57 4.73 -3.11 -12.70
CA HIS A 57 4.79 -2.38 -13.96
C HIS A 57 6.01 -2.81 -14.79
N TYR A 58 5.89 -2.88 -16.11
CA TYR A 58 6.94 -3.41 -16.99
C TYR A 58 8.26 -2.60 -16.98
N LEU A 59 8.23 -1.33 -16.59
CA LEU A 59 9.43 -0.49 -16.41
C LEU A 59 9.90 -0.37 -14.94
N LEU A 60 9.20 -0.99 -14.00
CA LEU A 60 9.57 -0.90 -12.60
C LEU A 60 10.91 -1.59 -12.37
N GLN A 61 11.87 -0.87 -11.78
CA GLN A 61 13.13 -1.45 -11.30
C GLN A 61 12.94 -2.06 -9.90
N GLY A 62 12.08 -3.07 -9.83
CA GLY A 62 11.69 -3.72 -8.58
C GLY A 62 10.57 -4.74 -8.78
N ALA A 63 10.08 -5.28 -7.67
CA ALA A 63 8.86 -6.08 -7.66
C ALA A 63 8.00 -5.70 -6.46
N GLY A 64 6.69 -5.74 -6.66
CA GLY A 64 5.70 -5.64 -5.60
C GLY A 64 4.90 -6.92 -5.47
N THR A 65 3.70 -6.79 -4.89
CA THR A 65 2.78 -7.90 -4.65
C THR A 65 1.44 -7.61 -5.30
N LEU A 66 0.86 -8.60 -5.97
CA LEU A 66 -0.54 -8.57 -6.38
C LEU A 66 -1.41 -8.57 -5.13
N GLY A 67 -2.13 -7.47 -4.85
CA GLY A 67 -2.97 -7.37 -3.65
C GLY A 67 -4.15 -8.34 -3.71
N GLY A 68 -4.82 -8.36 -4.87
CA GLY A 68 -5.89 -9.28 -5.18
C GLY A 68 -6.60 -8.86 -6.46
N TRP A 69 -7.69 -9.55 -6.78
CA TRP A 69 -8.64 -9.14 -7.79
C TRP A 69 -9.86 -8.55 -7.07
N VAL A 70 -10.29 -7.37 -7.49
CA VAL A 70 -11.43 -6.64 -6.93
C VAL A 70 -12.46 -6.37 -8.02
N SER A 71 -13.73 -6.19 -7.64
CA SER A 71 -14.77 -5.80 -8.60
C SER A 71 -14.83 -4.28 -8.72
N ASP A 72 -14.87 -3.79 -9.96
CA ASP A 72 -15.20 -2.41 -10.25
C ASP A 72 -16.63 -2.11 -9.76
N SER A 73 -16.82 -1.05 -8.97
CA SER A 73 -18.12 -0.74 -8.38
C SER A 73 -19.16 -0.22 -9.37
N ILE A 74 -18.73 0.19 -10.57
CA ILE A 74 -19.60 0.75 -11.62
C ILE A 74 -19.92 -0.34 -12.66
N SER A 75 -18.90 -1.03 -13.20
CA SER A 75 -19.08 -2.05 -14.23
C SER A 75 -19.27 -3.47 -13.70
N GLY A 76 -18.86 -3.74 -12.46
CA GLY A 76 -18.82 -5.09 -11.89
C GLY A 76 -17.66 -5.95 -12.41
N GLU A 77 -16.83 -5.43 -13.31
CA GLU A 77 -15.74 -6.19 -13.94
C GLU A 77 -14.58 -6.41 -12.96
N PRO A 78 -13.86 -7.55 -13.06
CA PRO A 78 -12.67 -7.79 -12.25
C PRO A 78 -11.53 -6.83 -12.62
N MET A 79 -10.82 -6.36 -11.61
CA MET A 79 -9.67 -5.46 -11.71
C MET A 79 -8.54 -6.00 -10.83
N LEU A 80 -7.31 -5.99 -11.36
CA LEU A 80 -6.11 -6.26 -10.55
C LEU A 80 -5.85 -5.06 -9.64
N LEU A 81 -5.69 -5.28 -8.33
CA LEU A 81 -5.33 -4.26 -7.35
C LEU A 81 -3.88 -4.45 -6.86
N SER A 82 -3.10 -3.38 -6.85
CA SER A 82 -1.80 -3.30 -6.17
C SER A 82 -1.50 -1.85 -5.80
N CYS A 83 -0.34 -1.60 -5.22
CA CYS A 83 0.11 -0.25 -4.92
C CYS A 83 0.43 0.54 -6.20
N TRP A 84 0.18 1.85 -6.16
CA TRP A 84 0.57 2.79 -7.21
C TRP A 84 2.08 2.73 -7.47
N HIS A 85 2.90 2.68 -6.42
CA HIS A 85 4.35 2.59 -6.62
C HIS A 85 4.81 1.28 -7.28
N VAL A 86 3.95 0.25 -7.35
CA VAL A 86 4.24 -1.06 -7.96
C VAL A 86 3.76 -1.13 -9.41
N ILE A 87 2.49 -0.83 -9.68
CA ILE A 87 1.91 -1.03 -11.02
C ILE A 87 1.70 0.26 -11.82
N ALA A 88 1.90 1.42 -11.20
CA ALA A 88 1.91 2.73 -11.86
C ALA A 88 3.31 3.40 -11.82
N ASN A 89 4.34 2.64 -11.46
CA ASN A 89 5.75 3.07 -11.52
C ASN A 89 6.03 4.43 -10.86
N MET A 90 5.41 4.65 -9.70
CA MET A 90 5.51 5.91 -8.95
C MET A 90 5.13 7.14 -9.80
N GLY A 91 4.06 7.02 -10.59
CA GLY A 91 3.52 8.09 -11.43
C GLY A 91 4.17 8.19 -12.82
N HIS A 92 5.27 7.47 -13.06
CA HIS A 92 5.90 7.37 -14.38
C HIS A 92 5.23 6.27 -15.23
N CYS A 93 3.93 6.46 -15.52
CA CYS A 93 3.10 5.53 -16.27
C CYS A 93 2.12 6.25 -17.19
N LYS A 94 1.44 5.46 -18.02
CA LYS A 94 0.30 5.86 -18.84
C LYS A 94 -0.78 4.80 -18.73
N LYS A 95 -2.02 5.25 -18.92
CA LYS A 95 -3.15 4.32 -19.06
C LYS A 95 -2.89 3.36 -20.22
N GLY A 96 -3.13 2.08 -20.00
CA GLY A 96 -2.83 1.00 -20.95
C GLY A 96 -1.44 0.40 -20.80
N ASP A 97 -0.60 0.88 -19.87
CA ASP A 97 0.73 0.29 -19.68
C ASP A 97 0.64 -1.17 -19.20
N PRO A 98 1.52 -2.07 -19.70
CA PRO A 98 1.51 -3.47 -19.29
C PRO A 98 1.89 -3.70 -17.82
N VAL A 99 1.12 -4.56 -17.16
CA VAL A 99 1.41 -5.11 -15.83
C VAL A 99 1.74 -6.60 -15.96
N LEU A 100 2.88 -7.00 -15.41
CA LEU A 100 3.43 -8.36 -15.57
C LEU A 100 3.29 -9.20 -14.31
N GLN A 101 3.01 -10.49 -14.50
CA GLN A 101 3.08 -11.52 -13.45
C GLN A 101 3.86 -12.73 -14.02
N PRO A 102 5.04 -13.06 -13.45
CA PRO A 102 5.69 -12.36 -12.34
C PRO A 102 6.25 -10.98 -12.78
N ALA A 103 6.68 -10.14 -11.84
CA ALA A 103 7.34 -8.87 -12.17
C ALA A 103 8.63 -9.08 -12.99
N VAL A 104 9.11 -8.05 -13.69
CA VAL A 104 10.38 -8.09 -14.47
C VAL A 104 11.55 -8.54 -13.60
N LEU A 105 11.64 -8.01 -12.38
CA LEU A 105 12.68 -8.40 -11.45
C LEU A 105 12.70 -9.91 -11.20
N ASP A 106 11.55 -10.59 -11.20
CA ASP A 106 11.44 -12.04 -10.97
C ASP A 106 11.48 -12.89 -12.23
N GLY A 107 11.74 -12.27 -13.39
CA GLY A 107 11.90 -12.96 -14.66
C GLY A 107 10.71 -12.88 -15.59
N GLY A 108 9.70 -12.07 -15.26
CA GLY A 108 8.62 -11.74 -16.19
C GLY A 108 9.13 -11.07 -17.45
N LYS A 109 8.56 -11.43 -18.60
CA LYS A 109 8.95 -10.94 -19.92
C LYS A 109 7.77 -10.39 -20.69
N LEU A 110 8.01 -9.31 -21.44
CA LEU A 110 7.09 -8.86 -22.47
C LEU A 110 7.25 -9.73 -23.73
N PRO A 111 6.16 -10.03 -24.45
CA PRO A 111 4.75 -9.82 -24.06
C PRO A 111 4.17 -10.99 -23.22
N ASP A 112 4.91 -12.08 -23.05
CA ASP A 112 4.38 -13.39 -22.58
C ASP A 112 3.80 -13.40 -21.16
N ASP A 113 4.24 -12.47 -20.31
CA ASP A 113 3.86 -12.40 -18.90
C ASP A 113 2.93 -11.24 -18.57
N ILE A 114 2.39 -10.55 -19.58
CA ILE A 114 1.31 -9.57 -19.37
C ILE A 114 0.12 -10.31 -18.74
N ILE A 115 -0.47 -9.72 -17.70
CA ILE A 115 -1.74 -10.18 -17.12
C ILE A 115 -2.80 -9.10 -17.06
N ALA A 116 -2.41 -7.83 -17.10
CA ALA A 116 -3.34 -6.72 -17.05
C ALA A 116 -2.75 -5.47 -17.72
N TYR A 117 -3.61 -4.52 -18.02
CA TYR A 117 -3.25 -3.19 -18.51
C TYR A 117 -3.72 -2.13 -17.51
N LEU A 118 -2.81 -1.24 -17.09
CA LEU A 118 -3.07 -0.20 -16.11
C LEU A 118 -4.27 0.67 -16.53
N ASP A 119 -5.23 0.89 -15.62
CA ASP A 119 -6.48 1.62 -15.95
C ASP A 119 -6.63 2.93 -15.18
N ARG A 120 -6.44 2.88 -13.85
CA ARG A 120 -6.63 4.02 -12.93
C ARG A 120 -5.67 3.91 -11.75
N TRP A 121 -5.30 5.05 -11.19
CA TRP A 121 -4.44 5.15 -10.01
C TRP A 121 -4.67 6.47 -9.29
N ILE A 122 -4.18 6.56 -8.05
CA ILE A 122 -4.11 7.81 -7.29
C ILE A 122 -2.62 8.10 -7.11
N ASP A 123 -2.18 9.27 -7.59
CA ASP A 123 -0.79 9.71 -7.40
C ASP A 123 -0.55 10.08 -5.94
N VAL A 124 0.60 9.66 -5.41
CA VAL A 124 1.02 10.01 -4.05
C VAL A 124 1.75 11.35 -4.08
N GLU A 125 1.24 12.32 -3.35
CA GLU A 125 1.84 13.63 -3.17
C GLU A 125 2.94 13.59 -2.10
N MET A 126 4.16 13.91 -2.50
CA MET A 126 5.30 13.98 -1.58
C MET A 126 5.30 15.32 -0.84
N ILE A 127 5.50 15.28 0.49
CA ILE A 127 5.72 16.50 1.27
C ILE A 127 7.12 17.06 1.06
N VAL A 128 8.11 16.17 0.87
CA VAL A 128 9.49 16.51 0.51
C VAL A 128 10.05 15.47 -0.46
N LEU A 129 10.96 15.87 -1.34
CA LEU A 129 11.65 14.97 -2.27
C LEU A 129 12.95 14.38 -1.70
N THR A 130 13.34 14.81 -0.50
CA THR A 130 14.51 14.27 0.20
C THR A 130 14.17 12.96 0.91
N GLN A 131 15.21 12.24 1.33
CA GLN A 131 15.08 10.98 2.06
C GLN A 131 15.22 11.17 3.58
N ASN A 132 15.19 12.42 4.07
CA ASN A 132 15.36 12.77 5.46
C ASN A 132 14.02 13.16 6.10
N VAL A 133 13.56 12.35 7.06
CA VAL A 133 12.28 12.58 7.77
C VAL A 133 12.25 13.90 8.55
N ASN A 134 13.40 14.44 8.94
CA ASN A 134 13.43 15.74 9.62
C ASN A 134 13.08 16.89 8.68
N ASP A 135 13.41 16.78 7.38
CA ASP A 135 13.00 17.76 6.37
C ASP A 135 11.47 17.71 6.19
N ALA A 136 10.89 16.51 6.19
CA ALA A 136 9.43 16.33 6.13
C ALA A 136 8.73 16.96 7.35
N ARG A 137 9.26 16.74 8.55
CA ARG A 137 8.75 17.35 9.79
C ARG A 137 8.84 18.87 9.77
N GLN A 138 9.98 19.41 9.34
CA GLN A 138 10.17 20.85 9.21
C GLN A 138 9.17 21.43 8.19
N ARG A 139 9.04 20.79 7.02
CA ARG A 139 8.12 21.24 5.97
C ARG A 139 6.66 21.24 6.43
N LEU A 140 6.24 20.20 7.16
CA LEU A 140 4.91 20.15 7.75
C LEU A 140 4.65 21.32 8.70
N ARG A 141 5.60 21.60 9.62
CA ARG A 141 5.49 22.74 10.54
C ARG A 141 5.35 24.06 9.80
N GLU A 142 6.20 24.31 8.80
CA GLU A 142 6.14 25.52 8.00
C GLU A 142 4.80 25.70 7.28
N LEU A 143 4.23 24.62 6.73
CA LEU A 143 2.93 24.66 6.05
C LEU A 143 1.80 24.98 7.03
N LEU A 144 1.82 24.37 8.22
CA LEU A 144 0.82 24.60 9.27
C LEU A 144 0.90 26.03 9.83
N GLU A 145 2.10 26.52 10.14
CA GLU A 145 2.34 27.89 10.63
C GLU A 145 1.84 28.94 9.63
N ARG A 146 2.03 28.67 8.33
CA ARG A 146 1.56 29.53 7.23
C ARG A 146 0.10 29.30 6.86
N LYS A 147 -0.61 28.38 7.53
CA LYS A 147 -1.99 27.96 7.18
C LYS A 147 -2.13 27.61 5.70
N SER A 148 -1.10 27.00 5.13
CA SER A 148 -1.05 26.55 3.74
C SER A 148 -1.61 25.14 3.62
N GLN A 149 -2.04 24.76 2.42
CA GLN A 149 -2.47 23.39 2.16
C GLN A 149 -1.31 22.41 2.37
N VAL A 150 -1.57 21.34 3.12
CA VAL A 150 -0.61 20.25 3.35
C VAL A 150 -0.89 19.17 2.30
N PRO A 151 0.11 18.70 1.55
CA PRO A 151 -0.04 17.53 0.69
C PRO A 151 -0.23 16.29 1.57
N VAL A 152 -1.40 15.67 1.48
CA VAL A 152 -1.78 14.49 2.27
C VAL A 152 -2.30 13.39 1.35
N ASN A 153 -2.14 12.15 1.80
CA ASN A 153 -2.51 10.96 1.03
C ASN A 153 -3.36 10.04 1.90
N ASN A 154 -4.35 9.39 1.31
CA ASN A 154 -5.17 8.40 2.03
C ASN A 154 -4.86 6.96 1.59
N VAL A 155 -4.29 6.77 0.40
CA VAL A 155 -4.08 5.44 -0.18
C VAL A 155 -2.95 5.42 -1.19
N ASP A 156 -2.23 4.31 -1.24
CA ASP A 156 -1.28 3.96 -2.28
C ASP A 156 -1.87 2.81 -3.10
N ALA A 157 -2.57 3.16 -4.19
CA ALA A 157 -3.31 2.18 -4.96
C ALA A 157 -3.38 2.52 -6.45
N ALA A 158 -3.34 1.45 -7.23
CA ALA A 158 -3.62 1.45 -8.65
C ALA A 158 -4.38 0.19 -9.03
N VAL A 159 -5.15 0.28 -10.11
CA VAL A 159 -5.92 -0.84 -10.66
C VAL A 159 -5.65 -1.03 -12.16
N ALA A 160 -5.67 -2.28 -12.60
CA ALA A 160 -5.42 -2.67 -13.98
C ALA A 160 -6.48 -3.66 -14.49
N ARG A 161 -6.89 -3.53 -15.75
CA ARG A 161 -7.87 -4.42 -16.39
C ARG A 161 -7.20 -5.73 -16.79
N PRO A 162 -7.76 -6.90 -16.43
CA PRO A 162 -7.22 -8.20 -16.85
C PRO A 162 -7.23 -8.32 -18.38
N ILE A 163 -6.29 -9.11 -18.90
CA ILE A 163 -6.30 -9.48 -20.32
C ILE A 163 -7.37 -10.53 -20.67
N SER A 164 -7.83 -11.30 -19.68
CA SER A 164 -8.85 -12.33 -19.79
C SER A 164 -9.24 -12.87 -18.41
N ASP A 165 -10.39 -13.52 -18.30
CA ASP A 165 -10.83 -14.14 -17.04
C ASP A 165 -9.90 -15.26 -16.57
N THR A 166 -9.15 -15.88 -17.49
CA THR A 166 -8.21 -16.98 -17.20
C THR A 166 -7.00 -16.56 -16.36
N VAL A 167 -6.71 -15.25 -16.24
CA VAL A 167 -5.67 -14.76 -15.35
C VAL A 167 -6.19 -14.41 -13.96
N VAL A 168 -7.51 -14.32 -13.79
CA VAL A 168 -8.18 -13.87 -12.56
C VAL A 168 -8.31 -15.03 -11.58
N SER A 169 -7.98 -14.78 -10.30
CA SER A 169 -8.16 -15.74 -9.21
C SER A 169 -8.89 -15.08 -8.05
N ASN A 170 -9.81 -15.81 -7.40
CA ASN A 170 -10.42 -15.36 -6.16
C ASN A 170 -9.57 -15.71 -4.92
N GLU A 171 -8.46 -16.41 -5.10
CA GLU A 171 -7.60 -16.84 -4.02
C GLU A 171 -6.59 -15.75 -3.62
N ILE A 172 -6.38 -15.58 -2.31
CA ILE A 172 -5.17 -14.98 -1.75
C ILE A 172 -4.25 -16.12 -1.30
N LEU A 173 -3.09 -16.25 -1.95
CA LEU A 173 -2.21 -17.41 -1.81
C LEU A 173 -1.79 -17.66 -0.36
N GLY A 174 -2.20 -18.81 0.17
CA GLY A 174 -1.92 -19.22 1.56
C GLY A 174 -2.92 -18.69 2.60
N ILE A 175 -3.94 -17.94 2.19
CA ILE A 175 -5.07 -17.53 3.05
C ILE A 175 -6.34 -18.24 2.57
N GLY A 176 -6.60 -18.27 1.26
CA GLY A 176 -7.75 -18.94 0.66
C GLY A 176 -8.60 -18.00 -0.21
N ASP A 177 -9.78 -18.48 -0.59
CA ASP A 177 -10.72 -17.73 -1.42
C ASP A 177 -11.32 -16.54 -0.68
N VAL A 178 -11.38 -15.40 -1.37
CA VAL A 178 -12.05 -14.20 -0.87
C VAL A 178 -13.54 -14.35 -1.10
N HIS A 179 -14.29 -14.41 -0.01
CA HIS A 179 -15.74 -14.33 -0.04
C HIS A 179 -16.18 -13.05 0.65
N TRP A 180 -17.01 -12.27 -0.04
CA TRP A 180 -17.72 -11.19 0.62
C TRP A 180 -18.74 -11.79 1.57
N SER A 181 -18.53 -11.61 2.88
CA SER A 181 -19.41 -12.17 3.92
C SER A 181 -20.68 -11.36 4.16
N GLY A 182 -20.83 -10.19 3.53
CA GLY A 182 -21.95 -9.28 3.76
C GLY A 182 -21.76 -8.44 5.03
N GLY A 183 -21.57 -7.14 4.85
CA GLY A 183 -21.56 -6.12 5.90
C GLY A 183 -21.47 -4.75 5.22
N SER A 184 -22.52 -3.94 5.30
CA SER A 184 -22.62 -2.69 4.54
C SER A 184 -21.77 -1.55 5.08
N ASP A 185 -21.23 -1.69 6.30
CA ASP A 185 -20.74 -0.54 7.04
C ASP A 185 -19.22 -0.70 7.24
N ARG A 186 -18.46 0.24 6.67
CA ARG A 186 -16.99 0.36 6.85
C ARG A 186 -16.57 0.29 8.32
N GLU A 187 -17.46 0.71 9.22
CA GLU A 187 -17.23 0.80 10.66
C GLU A 187 -16.99 -0.55 11.34
N THR A 188 -17.65 -1.64 10.91
CA THR A 188 -17.52 -2.95 11.58
C THR A 188 -16.23 -3.69 11.20
N LEU A 189 -15.58 -3.33 10.07
CA LEU A 189 -14.37 -3.99 9.57
C LEU A 189 -13.07 -3.39 10.11
N THR A 190 -13.15 -2.27 10.83
CA THR A 190 -12.00 -1.51 11.30
C THR A 190 -11.92 -1.40 12.83
N GLU A 191 -12.66 -2.23 13.56
CA GLU A 191 -12.63 -2.20 15.03
C GLU A 191 -11.25 -2.57 15.59
N LEU A 192 -10.83 -1.86 16.64
CA LEU A 192 -9.63 -2.20 17.39
C LEU A 192 -9.70 -3.65 17.86
N GLY A 193 -8.61 -4.38 17.66
CA GLY A 193 -8.55 -5.78 17.99
C GLY A 193 -8.97 -6.72 16.86
N THR A 194 -9.50 -6.24 15.73
CA THR A 194 -9.83 -7.10 14.59
C THR A 194 -8.59 -7.81 14.06
N GLN A 195 -8.68 -9.11 13.83
CA GLN A 195 -7.59 -9.90 13.24
C GLN A 195 -7.56 -9.69 11.73
N VAL A 196 -6.36 -9.49 11.19
CA VAL A 196 -6.14 -9.31 9.76
C VAL A 196 -4.97 -10.18 9.31
N ALA A 197 -4.98 -10.54 8.03
CA ALA A 197 -3.90 -11.27 7.40
C ALA A 197 -3.56 -10.62 6.07
N LYS A 198 -2.28 -10.68 5.71
CA LYS A 198 -1.83 -10.33 4.36
C LYS A 198 -0.99 -11.46 3.79
N SER A 199 -1.02 -11.56 2.47
CA SER A 199 -0.12 -12.44 1.71
C SER A 199 0.77 -11.57 0.85
N GLY A 200 2.08 -11.64 1.07
CA GLY A 200 3.06 -10.80 0.38
C GLY A 200 4.03 -11.63 -0.46
N ARG A 201 4.43 -11.12 -1.64
CA ARG A 201 5.49 -11.73 -2.47
C ARG A 201 6.72 -12.08 -1.63
N THR A 202 7.12 -11.15 -0.76
CA THR A 202 8.37 -11.24 0.03
C THR A 202 8.16 -11.82 1.42
N THR A 203 7.03 -11.51 2.04
CA THR A 203 6.81 -11.80 3.48
C THR A 203 6.03 -13.08 3.69
N GLY A 204 5.53 -13.71 2.62
CA GLY A 204 4.58 -14.81 2.76
C GLY A 204 3.29 -14.34 3.43
N VAL A 205 2.64 -15.26 4.12
CA VAL A 205 1.48 -14.94 4.95
C VAL A 205 1.95 -14.38 6.28
N THR A 206 1.43 -13.22 6.66
CA THR A 206 1.64 -12.64 8.00
C THR A 206 0.30 -12.27 8.59
N HIS A 207 0.17 -12.44 9.90
CA HIS A 207 -1.02 -12.10 10.65
C HIS A 207 -0.76 -10.87 11.51
N GLY A 208 -1.82 -10.13 11.78
CA GLY A 208 -1.77 -8.97 12.64
C GLY A 208 -3.11 -8.69 13.26
N ARG A 209 -3.14 -7.65 14.09
CA ARG A 209 -4.33 -7.15 14.73
C ARG A 209 -4.39 -5.64 14.58
N ILE A 210 -5.56 -5.11 14.24
CA ILE A 210 -5.79 -3.66 14.20
C ILE A 210 -5.55 -3.11 15.61
N ASN A 211 -4.64 -2.15 15.73
CA ASN A 211 -4.29 -1.53 17.01
C ASN A 211 -4.41 0.00 16.99
N LEU A 212 -4.60 0.60 15.81
CA LEU A 212 -4.90 2.00 15.61
C LEU A 212 -5.89 2.14 14.46
N THR A 213 -6.85 3.04 14.58
CA THR A 213 -7.85 3.34 13.53
C THR A 213 -7.57 4.66 12.81
N ASP A 214 -6.88 5.57 13.51
CA ASP A 214 -6.62 6.94 13.05
C ASP A 214 -5.13 7.24 13.22
N LEU A 215 -4.34 6.85 12.23
CA LEU A 215 -2.89 7.03 12.19
C LEU A 215 -2.50 7.99 11.08
N ASP A 216 -1.84 9.07 11.47
CA ASP A 216 -1.09 9.94 10.56
C ASP A 216 0.38 9.55 10.58
N ILE A 217 0.95 9.23 9.41
CA ILE A 217 2.30 8.68 9.33
C ILE A 217 3.05 9.17 8.09
N PHE A 218 4.34 9.45 8.28
CA PHE A 218 5.23 9.67 7.14
C PHE A 218 5.59 8.34 6.48
N VAL A 219 5.46 8.29 5.16
CA VAL A 219 5.81 7.14 4.33
C VAL A 219 6.92 7.55 3.36
N GLN A 220 8.07 6.90 3.47
CA GLN A 220 9.25 7.14 2.66
C GLN A 220 9.25 6.23 1.43
N TYR A 221 9.14 6.85 0.25
CA TYR A 221 9.28 6.25 -1.07
C TYR A 221 10.69 6.50 -1.63
N PRO A 222 11.10 5.75 -2.66
CA PRO A 222 12.36 6.02 -3.37
C PRO A 222 12.48 7.45 -3.92
N ILE A 223 11.35 8.13 -4.16
CA ILE A 223 11.28 9.46 -4.78
C ILE A 223 11.07 10.61 -3.77
N GLY A 224 10.84 10.31 -2.48
CA GLY A 224 10.56 11.31 -1.47
C GLY A 224 9.85 10.75 -0.25
N ILE A 225 9.36 11.64 0.62
CA ILE A 225 8.54 11.29 1.77
C ILE A 225 7.15 11.91 1.56
N ALA A 226 6.12 11.12 1.82
CA ALA A 226 4.71 11.52 1.77
C ALA A 226 4.10 11.47 3.18
N LEU A 227 3.10 12.30 3.44
CA LEU A 227 2.28 12.21 4.65
C LEU A 227 1.00 11.44 4.29
N PHE A 228 0.74 10.35 5.02
CA PHE A 228 -0.51 9.60 4.95
C PHE A 228 -1.34 9.89 6.18
N VAL A 229 -2.64 10.08 6.00
CA VAL A 229 -3.59 10.43 7.07
C VAL A 229 -4.77 9.48 7.11
N ASP A 230 -5.40 9.34 8.27
CA ASP A 230 -6.54 8.43 8.50
C ASP A 230 -6.20 6.96 8.18
N GLN A 231 -5.01 6.51 8.59
CA GLN A 231 -4.53 5.15 8.33
C GLN A 231 -4.89 4.18 9.45
N ILE A 232 -5.04 2.90 9.09
CA ILE A 232 -5.23 1.81 10.05
C ILE A 232 -3.86 1.22 10.40
N GLY A 233 -3.53 1.24 11.69
CA GLY A 233 -2.34 0.60 12.22
C GLY A 233 -2.58 -0.88 12.53
N VAL A 234 -1.66 -1.73 12.08
CA VAL A 234 -1.70 -3.18 12.33
C VAL A 234 -0.42 -3.61 13.04
N LYS A 235 -0.59 -4.24 14.21
CA LYS A 235 0.50 -4.87 14.97
C LYS A 235 0.60 -6.34 14.59
N SER A 236 1.78 -6.80 14.21
CA SER A 236 2.02 -8.23 13.93
C SER A 236 1.75 -9.07 15.18
N VAL A 237 1.15 -10.25 14.99
CA VAL A 237 0.95 -11.28 16.01
C VAL A 237 1.72 -12.55 15.70
#